data_AF-A0A2E9TWX4-F1
#
_entry.id   AF-A0A2E9TWX4-F1
#
_cell.length_a   1.000
_cell.length_b   1.000
_cell.length_c   1.000
_cell.angle_alpha   90.00
_cell.angle_beta   90.00
_cell.angle_gamma   90.00
#
_symmetry.space_group_name_H-M   'P 1'
#
loop_
_entity.id
_entity.type
_entity.pdbx_description
1 polymer ?
#
loop_
_entity_poly.entity_id
_entity_poly.type
_entity_poly.pdbx_seq_one_letter_code
_entity_poly.pdbx_strand_id
1 'polypeptide(L)' 'MNDNNWIRIIPLGGLGDFGKNMMVVETPKDILIIDSGVLFPDSEMPG' A
#
# COMPACT_ATOMS: atom_id res chain seq x y z
N MET A 1 -20.89 16.47 -16.52
CA MET A 1 -20.11 16.29 -15.28
C MET A 1 -18.87 15.51 -15.66
N ASN A 2 -17.69 15.84 -15.12
CA ASN A 2 -16.47 15.08 -15.42
C ASN A 2 -16.55 13.75 -14.67
N ASP A 3 -17.08 12.72 -15.33
CA ASP A 3 -17.12 11.37 -14.79
C ASP A 3 -15.74 10.73 -14.98
N ASN A 4 -14.77 11.18 -14.18
CA ASN A 4 -13.45 10.55 -14.09
C ASN A 4 -13.60 9.19 -13.40
N ASN A 5 -14.16 8.20 -14.10
CA ASN A 5 -14.44 6.91 -13.51
C ASN A 5 -13.21 6.01 -13.62
N TRP A 6 -12.32 6.11 -12.63
CA TRP A 6 -11.13 5.28 -12.52
C TRP A 6 -10.96 4.74 -11.11
N ILE A 7 -10.23 3.63 -11.03
CA ILE A 7 -9.73 3.05 -9.79
C ILE A 7 -8.23 2.86 -9.97
N ARG A 8 -7.44 3.34 -9.00
CA ARG A 8 -6.00 3.11 -8.93
C ARG A 8 -5.70 2.14 -7.82
N ILE A 9 -4.82 1.18 -8.11
CA ILE A 9 -4.32 0.21 -7.16
C ILE A 9 -2.82 0.46 -7.05
N ILE A 10 -2.38 0.83 -5.85
CA ILE A 10 -1.00 1.25 -5.58
C ILE A 10 -0.47 0.41 -4.42
N PRO A 11 0.43 -0.55 -4.67
CA PRO A 11 1.11 -1.24 -3.59
C PRO A 11 2.14 -0.29 -2.97
N LEU A 12 2.03 -0.07 -1.66
CA LEU A 12 3.00 0.69 -0.88
C LEU A 12 4.03 -0.21 -0.19
N GLY A 13 3.74 -1.51 -0.07
CA GLY A 13 4.70 -2.52 0.38
C GLY A 13 4.16 -3.94 0.24
N GLY A 14 5.05 -4.92 0.33
CA GLY A 14 4.74 -6.35 0.14
C GLY A 14 4.67 -6.83 -1.32
N LEU A 15 4.88 -5.94 -2.31
CA LEU A 15 4.94 -6.36 -3.71
C LEU A 15 6.35 -6.89 -4.04
N GLY A 16 6.48 -8.20 -4.19
CA GLY A 16 7.76 -8.85 -4.52
C GLY A 16 8.68 -9.08 -3.33
N ASP A 17 8.30 -8.61 -2.15
CA ASP A 17 9.03 -8.74 -0.89
C ASP A 17 8.17 -9.43 0.18
N PHE A 18 8.81 -9.97 1.22
CA PHE A 18 8.13 -10.51 2.39
C PHE A 18 7.84 -9.41 3.42
N GLY A 19 6.59 -9.29 3.86
CA GLY A 19 6.18 -8.34 4.90
C GLY A 19 6.01 -6.90 4.40
N LYS A 20 5.83 -5.95 5.33
CA LYS A 20 5.49 -4.54 5.01
C LYS A 20 4.25 -4.39 4.09
N ASN A 21 3.31 -5.34 4.17
CA ASN A 21 2.13 -5.35 3.31
C ASN A 21 1.31 -4.07 3.51
N MET A 22 1.13 -3.32 2.43
CA MET A 22 0.23 -2.16 2.42
C MET A 22 -0.18 -1.87 0.99
N MET A 23 -1.48 -1.69 0.78
CA MET A 23 -2.05 -1.34 -0.52
C MET A 23 -3.01 -0.18 -0.40
N VAL A 24 -2.96 0.72 -1.37
CA VAL A 24 -3.93 1.80 -1.55
C VAL A 24 -4.83 1.47 -2.72
N VAL A 25 -6.13 1.60 -2.49
CA VAL A 25 -7.15 1.64 -3.54
C VAL A 25 -7.76 3.04 -3.54
N GLU A 26 -7.58 3.77 -4.63
CA GLU A 26 -8.01 5.16 -4.75
C GLU A 26 -9.04 5.31 -5.88
N THR A 27 -10.02 6.16 -5.61
CA THR A 27 -10.97 6.72 -6.59
C THR A 27 -10.81 8.25 -6.60
N PRO A 28 -11.44 8.99 -7.52
CA PRO A 28 -11.37 10.46 -7.49
C PRO A 28 -11.94 11.12 -6.22
N LYS A 29 -12.69 10.38 -5.40
CA LYS A 29 -13.39 10.93 -4.23
C LYS A 29 -12.76 10.49 -2.91
N ASP A 30 -12.30 9.26 -2.86
CA ASP A 30 -11.90 8.61 -1.61
C ASP A 30 -10.70 7.68 -1.81
N ILE A 31 -10.02 7.41 -0.69
CA ILE A 31 -8.88 6.51 -0.57
C ILE A 31 -9.23 5.44 0.47
N LEU A 32 -8.96 4.18 0.13
CA LEU A 32 -9.00 3.04 1.03
C LEU A 32 -7.57 2.48 1.20
N ILE A 33 -7.11 2.40 2.44
CA ILE A 33 -5.86 1.72 2.80
C ILE A 33 -6.19 0.33 3.30
N ILE A 34 -5.50 -0.66 2.76
CA ILE A 34 -5.62 -2.06 3.15
C ILE A 34 -4.30 -2.50 3.75
N ASP A 35 -4.41 -3.02 4.97
CA ASP A 35 -3.30 -3.48 5.81
C ASP A 35 -2.35 -2.35 6.25
N SER A 36 -1.56 -2.66 7.27
CA SER A 36 -0.43 -1.84 7.73
C SER A 36 0.63 -2.78 8.29
N GLY A 37 0.98 -3.79 7.49
CA GLY A 37 1.96 -4.79 7.87
C GLY A 37 3.32 -4.15 8.12
N VAL A 38 4.07 -4.73 9.05
CA VAL A 38 5.47 -4.38 9.31
C VAL A 38 6.36 -5.54 8.89
N LEU A 39 7.64 -5.26 8.64
CA LEU A 39 8.68 -6.28 8.48
C LEU A 39 9.64 -6.08 9.63
N PHE A 40 9.98 -7.17 10.32
CA PHE A 40 11.00 -7.13 11.35
C PHE A 40 12.37 -6.82 10.73
N PRO A 41 13.20 -6.02 11.41
CA PRO A 41 14.54 -5.71 10.94
C PRO A 41 15.41 -6.97 10.88
N ASP A 42 16.31 -7.01 9.90
CA ASP A 42 17.36 -8.02 9.85
C ASP A 42 18.36 -7.83 11.01
N SER A 43 19.14 -8.86 11.32
CA SER A 43 20.09 -8.86 12.44
C SER A 43 21.14 -7.74 12.37
N GLU A 44 21.42 -7.23 11.17
CA GLU A 44 22.40 -6.17 10.92
C GLU A 44 21.78 -4.75 10.92
N MET A 45 20.44 -4.65 11.02
CA MET A 45 19.77 -3.36 11.06
C MET A 45 19.75 -2.81 12.49
N PRO A 46 20.16 -1.54 12.71
CA PRO A 46 20.04 -0.91 14.02
C PRO A 46 18.55 -0.77 14.39
N GLY A 47 18.21 -1.21 15.60
CA GLY A 47 16.89 -1.06 16.21
C GLY A 47 16.77 0.19 17.06
#